data_AF-A0AAV2YH17-F1
#
_entry.id   AF-A0AAV2YH17-F1
#
_cell.length_a   1.000
_cell.length_b   1.000
_cell.length_c   1.000
_cell.angle_alpha   90.00
_cell.angle_beta   90.00
_cell.angle_gamma   90.00
#
_symmetry.space_group_name_H-M   'P 1'
#
loop_
_entity.id
_entity.type
_entity.pdbx_description
1 polymer ?
#
loop_
_entity_poly.entity_id
_entity_poly.type
_entity_poly.pdbx_seq_one_letter_code
_entity_poly.pdbx_strand_id
1 'polypeptide(L)'
;MATAGGNRACGVVTDNAAYMRRSWRLLQSEFPALMCNSCTAHAVNLLMKDMFEIAELKLTLSECVSLTEYVQKRSAHKYRNVTKSKRALALPVSTRCISHNRVVLTALFGDKAVIGRIDNKENV
;
A
#
# COMPACT_ATOMS: atom_id res chain seq x y z
N MET A 1 -11.44 -27.87 32.57
CA MET A 1 -12.82 -27.51 32.15
C MET A 1 -12.79 -26.04 31.75
N ALA A 2 -12.63 -25.73 30.45
CA ALA A 2 -12.56 -24.37 29.95
C ALA A 2 -13.99 -23.87 29.70
N THR A 3 -14.49 -23.00 30.59
CA THR A 3 -15.84 -22.45 30.48
C THR A 3 -15.88 -21.39 29.38
N ALA A 4 -16.60 -21.73 28.31
CA ALA A 4 -16.98 -20.82 27.25
C ALA A 4 -17.99 -19.79 27.80
N GLY A 5 -17.50 -18.60 28.12
CA GLY A 5 -18.31 -17.40 28.36
C GLY A 5 -17.53 -16.19 27.87
N GLY A 6 -17.95 -15.56 26.76
CA GLY A 6 -17.31 -14.38 26.15
C GLY A 6 -15.91 -14.56 25.53
N ASN A 7 -15.15 -15.56 25.99
CA ASN A 7 -13.75 -15.87 25.67
C ASN A 7 -13.59 -16.70 24.39
N ARG A 8 -13.71 -16.10 23.20
CA ARG A 8 -13.42 -16.79 21.93
C ARG A 8 -12.21 -16.25 21.15
N ALA A 9 -11.65 -15.12 21.56
CA ALA A 9 -10.45 -14.57 20.93
C ALA A 9 -9.22 -14.93 21.77
N CYS A 10 -8.24 -15.60 21.16
CA CYS A 10 -6.94 -15.87 21.77
C CYS A 10 -5.96 -14.70 21.61
N GLY A 11 -6.28 -13.75 20.72
CA GLY A 11 -5.48 -12.55 20.55
C GLY A 11 -6.10 -11.53 19.60
N VAL A 12 -5.50 -10.34 19.60
CA VAL A 12 -5.85 -9.21 18.76
C VAL A 12 -4.60 -8.78 17.98
N VAL A 13 -4.79 -8.48 16.69
CA VAL A 13 -3.74 -7.97 15.82
C VAL A 13 -4.19 -6.60 15.30
N THR A 14 -3.44 -5.55 15.64
CA THR A 14 -3.74 -4.17 15.19
C THR A 14 -2.48 -3.49 14.66
N ASP A 15 -2.61 -2.31 14.05
CA ASP A 15 -1.44 -1.48 13.78
C ASP A 15 -0.71 -1.05 15.06
N ASN A 16 0.49 -0.50 14.90
CA ASN A 16 1.36 -0.10 16.01
C ASN A 16 1.18 1.37 16.44
N ALA A 17 0.06 2.00 16.10
CA ALA A 17 -0.22 3.37 16.51
C ALA A 17 -0.20 3.49 18.04
N ALA A 18 0.17 4.67 18.55
CA ALA A 18 0.27 4.91 19.99
C ALA A 18 -1.03 4.60 20.74
N TYR A 19 -2.18 4.91 20.12
CA TYR A 19 -3.50 4.59 20.66
C TYR A 19 -3.75 3.09 20.73
N MET A 20 -3.38 2.32 19.70
CA MET A 20 -3.52 0.86 19.71
C MET A 20 -2.66 0.21 20.77
N ARG A 21 -1.40 0.65 20.92
CA ARG A 21 -0.53 0.20 22.03
C ARG A 21 -1.09 0.53 23.41
N ARG A 22 -1.81 1.65 23.56
CA ARG A 22 -2.52 1.98 24.80
C ARG A 22 -3.70 1.02 25.02
N SER A 23 -4.47 0.75 23.98
CA SER A 23 -5.57 -0.23 24.04
C SER A 23 -5.07 -1.63 24.37
N TRP A 24 -3.90 -2.05 23.88
CA TRP A 24 -3.31 -3.34 24.25
C TRP A 24 -3.06 -3.45 25.75
N ARG A 25 -2.55 -2.38 26.38
CA ARG A 25 -2.34 -2.35 27.83
C ARG A 25 -3.65 -2.47 28.60
N LEU A 26 -4.71 -1.82 28.13
CA LEU A 26 -6.04 -1.94 28.72
C LEU A 26 -6.58 -3.37 28.56
N LEU A 27 -6.50 -3.92 27.34
CA LEU A 27 -6.96 -5.28 27.06
C LEU A 27 -6.18 -6.35 27.83
N GLN A 28 -4.87 -6.20 27.99
CA GLN A 28 -4.06 -7.13 28.79
C GLN A 28 -4.34 -6.99 30.29
N SER A 29 -4.78 -5.81 30.75
CA SER A 29 -5.19 -5.62 32.15
C SER A 29 -6.54 -6.29 32.46
N GLU A 30 -7.48 -6.27 31.51
CA GLU A 30 -8.79 -6.93 31.66
C GLU A 30 -8.74 -8.42 31.32
N PHE A 31 -7.91 -8.80 30.35
CA PHE A 31 -7.77 -10.16 29.82
C PHE A 31 -6.30 -10.57 29.74
N PRO A 32 -5.67 -11.01 30.85
CA PRO A 32 -4.25 -11.35 30.87
C PRO A 32 -3.83 -12.47 29.91
N ALA A 33 -4.77 -13.34 29.53
CA ALA A 33 -4.55 -14.43 28.58
C ALA A 33 -4.64 -13.98 27.10
N LEU A 34 -5.06 -12.73 26.82
CA LEU A 34 -5.23 -12.21 25.47
C LEU A 34 -3.90 -11.72 24.89
N MET A 35 -3.44 -12.33 23.79
CA MET A 35 -2.25 -11.85 23.10
C MET A 35 -2.56 -10.59 22.29
N CYS A 36 -1.79 -9.52 22.45
CA CYS A 36 -1.91 -8.32 21.62
C CYS A 36 -0.65 -8.18 20.76
N ASN A 37 -0.79 -8.34 19.44
CA ASN A 37 0.32 -8.38 18.51
C ASN A 37 0.24 -7.24 17.48
N SER A 38 1.40 -6.81 16.99
CA SER A 38 1.47 -5.85 15.89
C SER A 38 1.11 -6.51 14.56
N CYS A 39 0.43 -5.78 13.70
CA CYS A 39 0.09 -6.21 12.34
C CYS A 39 1.35 -6.23 11.45
N THR A 40 1.75 -7.43 11.01
CA THR A 40 2.88 -7.62 10.11
C THR A 40 2.71 -6.83 8.80
N ALA A 41 1.49 -6.75 8.28
CA ALA A 41 1.21 -5.95 7.07
C ALA A 41 1.48 -4.45 7.29
N HIS A 42 1.27 -3.95 8.51
CA HIS A 42 1.62 -2.57 8.87
C HIS A 42 3.14 -2.40 9.00
N ALA A 43 3.84 -3.36 9.61
CA ALA A 43 5.31 -3.34 9.69
C ALA A 43 5.96 -3.33 8.29
N VAL A 44 5.45 -4.14 7.36
CA VAL A 44 5.90 -4.14 5.96
C VAL A 44 5.60 -2.79 5.28
N ASN A 45 4.46 -2.14 5.57
CA ASN A 45 4.17 -0.80 5.04
C ASN A 45 5.20 0.24 5.49
N LEU A 46 5.57 0.22 6.77
CA LEU A 46 6.58 1.14 7.32
C LEU A 46 7.95 0.87 6.71
N LEU A 47 8.37 -0.40 6.63
CA LEU A 47 9.64 -0.77 6.00
C LEU A 47 9.73 -0.31 4.55
N MET A 48 8.66 -0.51 3.76
CA MET A 48 8.62 -0.03 2.38
C MET A 48 8.68 1.50 2.32
N LYS A 49 8.00 2.20 3.23
CA LYS A 49 8.06 3.68 3.31
C LYS A 49 9.49 4.16 3.55
N ASP A 50 10.18 3.53 4.50
CA ASP A 50 11.56 3.88 4.84
C ASP A 50 12.52 3.55 3.68
N MET A 51 12.31 2.44 2.96
CA MET A 51 13.07 2.13 1.74
C MET A 51 12.91 3.23 0.67
N PHE A 52 11.71 3.77 0.48
CA PHE A 52 11.47 4.84 -0.49
C PHE A 52 11.97 6.23 -0.03
N GLU A 53 12.54 6.36 1.17
CA GLU A 53 13.27 7.58 1.58
C GLU A 53 14.73 7.58 1.08
N ILE A 54 15.25 6.45 0.59
CA ILE A 54 16.56 6.38 -0.08
C ILE A 54 16.52 7.27 -1.33
N ALA A 55 17.50 8.15 -1.51
CA ALA A 55 17.47 9.24 -2.49
C ALA A 55 17.11 8.78 -3.91
N GLU A 56 17.74 7.72 -4.39
CA GLU A 56 17.52 7.16 -5.73
C GLU A 56 16.11 6.58 -5.90
N LEU A 57 15.62 5.88 -4.88
CA LEU A 57 14.27 5.31 -4.86
C LEU A 57 13.20 6.39 -4.72
N LYS A 58 13.49 7.45 -3.96
CA LYS A 58 12.62 8.61 -3.78
C LYS A 58 12.44 9.38 -5.08
N LEU A 59 13.52 9.63 -5.81
CA LEU A 59 13.48 10.26 -7.13
C LEU A 59 12.67 9.41 -8.11
N THR A 60 12.99 8.12 -8.20
CA THR A 60 12.28 7.18 -9.08
C THR A 60 10.78 7.11 -8.76
N LEU A 61 10.43 7.07 -7.47
CA LEU A 61 9.04 7.08 -7.03
C LEU A 61 8.34 8.38 -7.43
N SER A 62 8.97 9.54 -7.26
CA SER A 62 8.43 10.84 -7.65
C SER A 62 8.11 10.89 -9.15
N GLU A 63 9.04 10.45 -10.00
CA GLU A 63 8.83 10.39 -11.45
C GLU A 63 7.66 9.48 -11.81
N CYS A 64 7.58 8.30 -11.19
CA CYS A 64 6.47 7.37 -11.40
C CYS A 64 5.12 7.96 -10.97
N VAL A 65 5.08 8.74 -9.88
CA VAL A 65 3.89 9.44 -9.42
C VAL A 65 3.47 10.48 -10.45
N SER A 66 4.38 11.33 -10.91
CA SER A 66 4.09 12.34 -11.94
C SER A 66 3.56 11.73 -13.22
N LEU A 67 4.17 10.63 -13.70
CA LEU A 67 3.68 9.89 -14.87
C LEU A 67 2.29 9.30 -14.64
N THR A 68 2.05 8.75 -13.45
CA THR A 68 0.75 8.16 -13.09
C THR A 68 -0.34 9.23 -13.03
N GLU A 69 -0.04 10.42 -12.51
CA GLU A 69 -0.97 11.56 -12.53
C GLU A 69 -1.26 12.03 -13.95
N TYR A 70 -0.23 12.14 -14.78
CA TYR A 70 -0.35 12.56 -16.18
C TYR A 70 -1.30 11.64 -16.96
N VAL A 71 -1.04 10.33 -16.90
CA VAL A 71 -1.87 9.32 -17.60
C VAL A 71 -3.29 9.32 -17.07
N GLN A 72 -3.49 9.40 -15.74
CA GLN A 72 -4.83 9.44 -15.16
C GLN A 72 -5.63 10.67 -15.57
N LYS A 73 -5.00 11.86 -15.59
CA LYS A 73 -5.68 13.12 -15.97
C LYS A 73 -6.08 13.14 -17.44
N ARG A 74 -5.20 12.68 -18.34
CA ARG A 74 -5.35 12.93 -19.78
C ARG A 74 -5.86 11.75 -20.58
N SER A 75 -5.52 10.54 -20.17
CA SER A 75 -5.67 9.33 -20.99
C SER A 75 -6.07 8.08 -20.21
N ALA A 76 -6.69 8.21 -19.03
CA ALA A 76 -7.08 7.07 -18.19
C ALA A 76 -7.92 6.03 -18.94
N HIS A 77 -8.90 6.49 -19.73
CA HIS A 77 -9.75 5.62 -20.53
C HIS A 77 -8.96 4.90 -21.64
N LYS A 78 -8.04 5.60 -22.33
CA LYS A 78 -7.19 5.01 -23.37
C LYS A 78 -6.24 3.96 -22.77
N TYR A 79 -5.59 4.31 -21.65
CA TYR A 79 -4.71 3.39 -20.92
C TYR A 79 -5.46 2.12 -20.54
N ARG A 80 -6.64 2.23 -19.91
CA ARG A 80 -7.48 1.10 -19.50
C ARG A 80 -7.91 0.20 -20.66
N ASN A 81 -8.10 0.75 -21.86
CA ASN A 81 -8.46 -0.02 -23.05
C ASN A 81 -7.27 -0.70 -23.72
N VAL A 82 -6.08 -0.10 -23.64
CA VAL A 82 -4.85 -0.63 -24.23
C VAL A 82 -4.23 -1.70 -23.33
N THR A 83 -4.25 -1.51 -22.02
CA THR A 83 -3.77 -2.50 -21.07
C THR A 83 -4.80 -3.62 -20.91
N LYS A 84 -4.49 -4.83 -21.42
CA LYS A 84 -5.25 -6.05 -21.08
C LYS A 84 -5.10 -6.44 -19.59
N SER A 85 -4.20 -5.78 -18.87
CA SER A 85 -3.98 -5.93 -17.43
C SER A 85 -5.09 -5.25 -16.63
N LYS A 86 -5.72 -5.98 -15.71
CA LYS A 86 -6.70 -5.43 -14.74
C LYS A 86 -6.08 -4.48 -13.71
N ARG A 87 -4.76 -4.24 -13.75
CA ARG A 87 -4.08 -3.38 -12.79
C ARG A 87 -4.20 -1.92 -13.24
N ALA A 88 -5.18 -1.21 -12.69
CA ALA A 88 -5.28 0.22 -12.88
C ALA A 88 -4.08 0.94 -12.24
N LEU A 89 -3.44 1.82 -13.02
CA LEU A 89 -2.58 2.90 -12.52
C LEU A 89 -3.31 3.60 -11.37
N ALA A 90 -2.75 3.51 -10.17
CA ALA A 90 -3.27 4.19 -9.00
C ALA A 90 -2.11 4.85 -8.28
N LEU A 91 -2.38 6.02 -7.72
CA LEU A 91 -1.40 6.77 -6.94
C LEU A 91 -1.04 6.04 -5.64
N PRO A 92 0.15 6.30 -5.08
CA PRO A 92 0.53 5.75 -3.81
C PRO A 92 -0.39 6.34 -2.73
N VAL A 93 -0.81 5.48 -1.80
CA VAL A 93 -1.65 5.82 -0.66
C VAL A 93 -0.87 5.42 0.58
N SER A 94 -0.52 6.42 1.39
CA SER A 94 0.31 6.27 2.60
C SER A 94 -0.11 5.13 3.54
N THR A 95 -1.40 4.82 3.59
CA THR A 95 -2.01 3.85 4.52
C THR A 95 -2.10 2.41 4.01
N ARG A 96 -1.60 2.09 2.81
CA ARG A 96 -1.65 0.70 2.29
C ARG A 96 -0.30 0.27 1.72
N CYS A 97 0.24 -0.82 2.26
CA CYS A 97 1.50 -1.49 1.92
C CYS A 97 1.68 -1.84 0.43
N ILE A 98 0.60 -1.87 -0.33
CA ILE A 98 0.60 -2.26 -1.74
C ILE A 98 0.67 -1.03 -2.67
N SER A 99 0.42 0.19 -2.19
CA SER A 99 0.21 1.34 -3.08
C SER A 99 1.53 1.87 -3.70
N HIS A 100 2.59 2.03 -2.89
CA HIS A 100 3.92 2.45 -3.38
C HIS A 100 4.52 1.42 -4.34
N ASN A 101 4.51 0.14 -3.93
CA ASN A 101 4.93 -0.96 -4.80
C ASN A 101 4.10 -1.03 -6.08
N ARG A 102 2.79 -0.80 -6.02
CA ARG A 102 1.91 -0.91 -7.19
C ARG A 102 2.12 0.22 -8.20
N VAL A 103 2.41 1.45 -7.75
CA VAL A 103 2.78 2.57 -8.65
C VAL A 103 4.06 2.22 -9.39
N VAL A 104 5.11 1.87 -8.63
CA VAL A 104 6.45 1.58 -9.17
C VAL A 104 6.42 0.34 -10.06
N LEU A 105 5.78 -0.76 -9.63
CA LEU A 105 5.70 -2.00 -10.40
C LEU A 105 4.85 -1.87 -11.67
N THR A 106 3.76 -1.09 -11.64
CA THR A 106 2.92 -0.92 -12.83
C THR A 106 3.54 0.07 -13.82
N ALA A 107 4.05 1.20 -13.33
CA ALA A 107 4.65 2.24 -14.17
C ALA A 107 6.00 1.82 -14.78
N LEU A 108 6.89 1.19 -14.00
CA LEU A 108 8.23 0.83 -14.48
C LEU A 108 8.28 -0.52 -15.20
N PHE A 109 7.65 -1.55 -14.64
CA PHE A 109 7.83 -2.93 -15.10
C PHE A 109 6.66 -3.47 -15.94
N GLY A 110 5.44 -2.97 -15.72
CA GLY A 110 4.24 -3.45 -16.41
C GLY A 110 4.03 -2.80 -17.78
N ASP A 111 4.08 -1.48 -17.83
CA ASP A 111 3.48 -0.73 -18.94
C ASP A 111 4.38 0.33 -19.57
N LYS A 112 5.70 0.30 -19.34
CA LYS A 112 6.65 1.29 -19.90
C LYS A 112 6.49 1.45 -21.42
N ALA A 113 6.31 0.35 -22.15
CA ALA A 113 6.07 0.36 -23.60
C ALA A 113 4.67 0.88 -24.00
N VAL A 114 3.66 0.72 -23.15
CA VAL A 114 2.29 1.21 -23.38
C VAL A 114 2.22 2.72 -23.12
N ILE A 115 2.83 3.17 -22.03
CA ILE A 115 2.92 4.60 -21.67
C ILE A 115 3.64 5.37 -22.79
N GLY A 116 4.77 4.85 -23.30
CA GLY A 116 5.49 5.48 -24.42
C GLY A 116 4.70 5.55 -25.74
N ARG A 117 3.73 4.65 -25.97
CA ARG A 117 2.83 4.71 -27.13
C ARG A 117 1.69 5.73 -26.95
N ILE A 118 1.24 5.95 -25.71
CA ILE A 118 0.23 6.96 -25.41
C ILE A 118 0.83 8.36 -25.60
N ASP A 119 2.07 8.56 -25.15
CA ASP A 119 2.79 9.84 -25.27
C ASP A 119 3.10 10.19 -26.74
N ASN A 120 3.60 9.24 -27.53
CA ASN A 120 3.87 9.46 -28.96
C ASN A 120 2.62 9.75 -29.81
N LYS A 121 1.43 9.35 -29.37
CA LYS A 121 0.17 9.62 -30.09
C LYS A 121 -0.43 10.99 -29.77
N GLU A 122 0.07 11.71 -28.77
CA GLU A 122 -0.35 13.09 -28.47
C GLU A 122 0.53 14.15 -29.15
N ASN A 123 1.68 13.75 -29.71
CA ASN A 123 2.61 14.63 -30.43
C ASN A 123 2.50 14.52 -31.97
N VAL A 124 1.37 13.97 -32.47
CA VAL A 124 1.02 13.90 -33.91
C VAL A 124 -0.35 14.50 -34.12
#